data_AF-A0A969U0F2-F1
#
_entry.id   AF-A0A969U0F2-F1
#
_cell.length_a   1.000
_cell.length_b   1.000
_cell.length_c   1.000
_cell.angle_alpha   90.00
_cell.angle_beta   90.00
_cell.angle_gamma   90.00
#
_symmetry.space_group_name_H-M   'P 1'
#
loop_
_entity.id
_entity.type
_entity.pdbx_description
1 polymer ?
#
loop_
_entity_poly.entity_id
_entity_poly.type
_entity_poly.pdbx_seq_one_letter_code
_entity_poly.pdbx_strand_id
1 'polypeptide(L)'
;MAETGFAPLPAPLVDAFQRQSEACEALGSPFTAQLCRRIASVGLPQGAVHQRLTHWPGDVTSKGDSVPLRVAGALHRLALGRHGPCRFLPAPLHEP
;
A
#
# COMPACT_ATOMS: atom_id res chain seq x y z
N MET A 1 -19.96 -10.41 10.17
CA MET A 1 -20.00 -10.44 8.69
C MET A 1 -19.43 -9.12 8.19
N ALA A 2 -18.13 -9.03 7.96
CA ALA A 2 -17.53 -7.81 7.44
C ALA A 2 -17.69 -7.82 5.92
N GLU A 3 -18.64 -7.04 5.41
CA GLU A 3 -18.74 -6.76 3.98
C GLU A 3 -17.44 -6.11 3.53
N THR A 4 -16.50 -6.90 3.02
CA THR A 4 -15.21 -6.38 2.55
C THR A 4 -15.41 -5.86 1.13
N GLY A 5 -16.18 -4.78 1.02
CA GLY A 5 -16.34 -4.05 -0.23
C GLY A 5 -15.05 -3.30 -0.54
N PHE A 6 -14.52 -3.47 -1.75
CA PHE A 6 -13.56 -2.51 -2.29
C PHE A 6 -14.32 -1.26 -2.70
N ALA A 7 -13.81 -0.09 -2.31
CA ALA A 7 -14.37 1.20 -2.70
C ALA A 7 -13.43 1.90 -3.69
N PRO A 8 -13.99 2.56 -4.73
CA PRO A 8 -13.20 3.30 -5.70
C PRO A 8 -12.47 4.47 -5.04
N LEU A 9 -11.39 4.92 -5.69
CA LEU A 9 -10.60 6.07 -5.27
C LEU A 9 -11.04 7.33 -6.05
N PRO A 10 -10.86 8.54 -5.49
CA PRO A 10 -11.13 9.78 -6.21
C PRO A 10 -10.17 9.96 -7.38
N ALA A 11 -10.61 10.65 -8.43
CA ALA A 11 -9.87 10.77 -9.70
C ALA A 11 -8.40 11.23 -9.54
N PRO A 12 -8.05 12.24 -8.72
CA PRO A 12 -6.65 12.65 -8.55
C PRO A 12 -5.75 11.53 -8.00
N LEU A 13 -6.31 10.68 -7.13
CA LEU A 13 -5.59 9.57 -6.56
C LEU A 13 -5.48 8.41 -7.56
N VAL A 14 -6.54 8.13 -8.32
CA VAL A 14 -6.51 7.18 -9.44
C VAL A 14 -5.40 7.55 -10.44
N ASP A 15 -5.34 8.82 -10.84
CA ASP A 15 -4.34 9.32 -11.78
C ASP A 15 -2.91 9.19 -11.22
N ALA A 16 -2.72 9.48 -9.93
CA ALA A 16 -1.43 9.29 -9.27
C ALA A 16 -0.99 7.81 -9.30
N PHE A 17 -1.89 6.86 -9.03
CA PHE A 17 -1.59 5.44 -9.11
C PHE A 17 -1.32 4.97 -10.55
N GLN A 18 -2.05 5.48 -11.54
CA GLN A 18 -1.81 5.19 -12.97
C GLN A 18 -0.41 5.65 -13.40
N ARG A 19 -0.08 6.92 -13.14
CA ARG A 19 1.25 7.49 -13.46
C ARG A 19 2.37 6.76 -12.75
N GLN A 20 2.18 6.39 -11.48
CA GLN A 20 3.18 5.59 -10.77
C GLN A 20 3.33 4.21 -11.38
N SER A 21 2.23 3.58 -11.84
CA SER A 21 2.30 2.30 -12.53
C SER A 21 3.17 2.39 -13.79
N GLU A 22 2.98 3.42 -14.61
CA GLU A 22 3.77 3.64 -15.83
C GLU A 22 5.25 3.87 -15.50
N ALA A 23 5.54 4.68 -14.48
CA ALA A 23 6.90 4.92 -14.03
C ALA A 23 7.57 3.64 -13.51
N CYS A 24 6.87 2.84 -12.71
CA CYS A 24 7.38 1.57 -12.20
C CYS A 24 7.65 0.57 -13.33
N GLU A 25 6.80 0.53 -14.36
CA GLU A 25 7.01 -0.31 -15.54
C GLU A 25 8.30 0.10 -16.28
N ALA A 26 8.44 1.40 -16.58
CA ALA A 26 9.59 1.94 -17.28
C ALA A 26 10.92 1.74 -16.52
N LEU A 27 10.87 1.70 -15.19
CA LEU A 27 12.02 1.50 -14.31
C LEU A 27 12.31 0.01 -13.99
N GLY A 28 11.58 -0.93 -14.61
CA GLY A 28 11.83 -2.36 -14.43
C GLY A 28 11.25 -2.95 -13.13
N SER A 29 10.19 -2.35 -12.58
CA SER A 29 9.45 -2.86 -11.40
C SER A 29 8.04 -3.35 -11.77
N PRO A 30 7.93 -4.48 -12.49
CA PRO A 30 6.64 -4.94 -13.05
C PRO A 30 5.63 -5.36 -11.98
N PHE A 31 6.08 -5.81 -10.79
CA PHE A 31 5.17 -6.11 -9.68
C PHE A 31 4.52 -4.84 -9.12
N THR A 32 5.32 -3.82 -8.82
CA THR A 32 4.83 -2.55 -8.27
C THR A 32 3.93 -1.84 -9.28
N ALA A 33 4.26 -1.92 -10.58
CA ALA A 33 3.41 -1.41 -11.64
C ALA A 33 2.01 -2.06 -11.61
N GLN A 34 1.95 -3.39 -11.63
CA GLN A 34 0.67 -4.12 -11.55
C GLN A 34 -0.10 -3.84 -10.27
N LEU A 35 0.58 -3.74 -9.13
CA LEU A 35 -0.03 -3.36 -7.85
C LEU A 35 -0.71 -2.00 -7.94
N CYS A 36 0.02 -0.97 -8.40
CA CYS A 36 -0.51 0.39 -8.55
C CYS A 36 -1.69 0.42 -9.54
N ARG A 37 -1.57 -0.25 -10.68
CA ARG A 37 -2.64 -0.34 -11.69
C ARG A 37 -3.91 -0.97 -11.12
N ARG A 38 -3.76 -2.05 -10.33
CA ARG A 38 -4.90 -2.75 -9.74
C ARG A 38 -5.60 -1.93 -8.65
N ILE A 39 -4.84 -1.18 -7.86
CA ILE A 39 -5.39 -0.23 -6.89
C ILE A 39 -6.14 0.90 -7.60
N ALA A 40 -5.62 1.41 -8.72
CA ALA A 40 -6.32 2.43 -9.51
C ALA A 40 -7.64 1.90 -10.10
N SER A 41 -7.68 0.64 -10.55
CA SER A 41 -8.85 0.07 -11.23
C SER A 41 -9.93 -0.46 -10.29
N VAL A 42 -9.54 -1.10 -9.18
CA VAL A 42 -10.47 -1.75 -8.24
C VAL A 42 -10.69 -0.91 -6.97
N GLY A 43 -9.76 -0.02 -6.65
CA GLY A 43 -9.76 0.74 -5.42
C GLY A 43 -9.12 -0.01 -4.26
N LEU A 44 -9.55 0.31 -3.03
CA LEU A 44 -9.04 -0.31 -1.80
C LEU A 44 -10.20 -0.81 -0.94
N PRO A 45 -9.96 -1.80 -0.04
CA PRO A 45 -10.95 -2.20 0.94
C PRO A 45 -11.46 -0.99 1.73
N GLN A 46 -12.78 -0.92 1.93
CA GLN A 46 -13.37 0.08 2.82
C GLN A 46 -12.74 -0.04 4.22
N GLY A 47 -12.36 1.11 4.79
CA GLY A 47 -11.74 1.17 6.11
C GLY A 47 -10.81 2.36 6.28
N ALA A 48 -10.05 2.35 7.36
CA ALA A 48 -9.20 3.47 7.76
C ALA A 48 -8.18 3.88 6.67
N VAL A 49 -7.61 2.92 5.94
CA VAL A 49 -6.65 3.20 4.86
C VAL A 49 -7.33 3.90 3.69
N HIS A 50 -8.47 3.38 3.21
CA HIS A 50 -9.23 4.02 2.13
C HIS A 50 -9.63 5.44 2.53
N GLN A 51 -10.23 5.62 3.72
CA GLN A 51 -10.63 6.93 4.23
C GLN A 51 -9.47 7.92 4.37
N ARG A 52 -8.30 7.46 4.83
CA ARG A 52 -7.12 8.31 4.96
C ARG A 52 -6.60 8.79 3.61
N LEU A 53 -6.63 7.93 2.60
CA LEU A 53 -6.13 8.23 1.26
C LEU A 53 -7.09 9.12 0.48
N THR A 54 -8.41 8.92 0.63
CA THR A 54 -9.41 9.78 -0.02
C THR A 54 -9.44 11.20 0.52
N HIS A 55 -9.05 11.39 1.79
CA HIS A 55 -8.93 12.70 2.44
C HIS A 55 -7.47 13.12 2.64
N TRP A 56 -6.57 12.70 1.74
CA TRP A 56 -5.16 13.07 1.85
C TRP A 56 -5.02 14.60 1.73
N PRO A 57 -4.38 15.29 2.69
CA PRO A 57 -4.38 16.76 2.75
C PRO A 57 -3.37 17.41 1.79
N GLY A 58 -2.46 16.63 1.19
CA GLY A 58 -1.37 17.11 0.35
C GLY A 58 -1.46 16.67 -1.11
N ASP A 59 -0.41 16.97 -1.88
CA ASP A 59 -0.27 16.52 -3.27
C ASP A 59 0.07 15.03 -3.30
N VAL A 60 -0.89 14.21 -3.73
CA VAL A 60 -0.76 12.75 -3.79
C VAL A 60 0.23 12.26 -4.86
N THR A 61 0.62 13.12 -5.80
CA THR A 61 1.44 12.76 -6.95
C THR A 61 2.91 12.51 -6.58
N SER A 62 3.67 11.97 -7.52
CA SER A 62 5.11 11.74 -7.36
C SER A 62 5.93 13.02 -7.21
N LYS A 63 5.36 14.21 -7.47
CA LYS A 63 6.03 15.50 -7.24
C LYS A 63 5.85 16.01 -5.81
N GLY A 64 4.81 15.53 -5.12
CA GLY A 64 4.53 15.85 -3.73
C GLY A 64 4.83 14.67 -2.82
N ASP A 65 3.79 14.09 -2.24
CA ASP A 65 3.89 13.06 -1.22
C ASP A 65 4.18 11.65 -1.75
N SER A 66 4.10 11.42 -3.07
CA SER A 66 4.32 10.10 -3.67
C SER A 66 3.48 9.01 -3.00
N VAL A 67 2.19 9.31 -2.77
CA VAL A 67 1.28 8.44 -2.02
C VAL A 67 1.25 6.99 -2.55
N PRO A 68 1.21 6.74 -3.88
CA PRO A 68 1.28 5.38 -4.41
C PRO A 68 2.49 4.56 -3.94
N LEU A 69 3.68 5.17 -3.90
CA LEU A 69 4.90 4.50 -3.43
C LEU A 69 4.89 4.30 -1.91
N ARG A 70 4.35 5.26 -1.13
CA ARG A 70 4.19 5.07 0.33
C ARG A 70 3.27 3.89 0.63
N VAL A 71 2.18 3.75 -0.12
CA VAL A 71 1.27 2.60 0.00
C VAL A 71 1.98 1.30 -0.37
N ALA A 72 2.69 1.25 -1.50
CA ALA A 72 3.44 0.06 -1.90
C ALA A 72 4.51 -0.34 -0.87
N GLY A 73 5.26 0.64 -0.35
CA GLY A 73 6.26 0.41 0.70
C GLY A 73 5.66 -0.09 2.02
N ALA A 74 4.50 0.45 2.44
CA ALA A 74 3.78 -0.02 3.62
C ALA A 74 3.31 -1.48 3.46
N LEU A 75 2.74 -1.83 2.30
CA LEU A 75 2.33 -3.20 1.98
C LEU A 75 3.53 -4.15 1.96
N HIS A 76 4.65 -3.73 1.39
CA HIS A 76 5.90 -4.51 1.39
C HIS A 76 6.40 -4.78 2.82
N ARG A 77 6.42 -3.76 3.69
CA ARG A 77 6.79 -3.93 5.11
C ARG A 77 5.86 -4.92 5.82
N LEU A 78 4.56 -4.86 5.57
CA LEU A 78 3.60 -5.81 6.14
C LEU A 78 3.85 -7.24 5.63
N ALA A 79 4.17 -7.42 4.35
CA ALA A 79 4.54 -8.72 3.81
C ALA A 79 5.78 -9.28 4.50
N LEU A 80 6.84 -8.49 4.65
CA LEU A 80 8.06 -8.90 5.38
C LEU A 80 7.77 -9.24 6.85
N GLY A 81 6.91 -8.46 7.52
CA GLY A 81 6.52 -8.72 8.92
C GLY A 81 5.70 -10.00 9.10
N ARG A 82 4.98 -10.44 8.05
CA ARG A 82 4.25 -11.73 8.02
C ARG A 82 5.17 -12.91 7.67
N HIS A 83 6.38 -12.63 7.20
CA HIS A 83 7.41 -13.60 6.85
C HIS A 83 8.67 -13.51 7.73
N GLY A 84 8.61 -12.82 8.87
CA GLY A 84 9.71 -12.74 9.84
C GLY A 84 10.11 -14.12 10.35
N PRO A 85 11.40 -14.35 10.66
CA PRO A 85 11.94 -15.69 10.90
C PRO A 85 11.19 -16.35 12.04
N CYS A 86 11.01 -17.68 11.94
CA CYS A 86 10.51 -18.54 12.99
C CYS A 86 10.85 -17.96 14.36
N ARG A 87 9.79 -17.59 15.09
CA ARG A 87 9.81 -17.06 16.44
C ARG A 87 10.64 -17.98 17.35
N PHE A 88 11.95 -17.77 17.43
CA PHE A 88 12.75 -18.22 18.56
C PHE A 88 12.49 -17.17 19.65
N LEU A 89 11.45 -17.41 20.45
CA LEU A 89 11.42 -16.80 21.78
C LEU A 89 12.66 -17.34 22.50
N PRO A 90 13.61 -16.51 22.95
CA PRO A 90 14.51 -16.97 23.99
C PRO A 90 13.64 -17.42 25.17
N ALA A 91 13.91 -18.61 25.71
CA ALA A 91 13.26 -19.12 26.91
C ALA A 91 13.22 -18.02 27.98
N PRO A 92 12.13 -17.87 28.75
CA PRO A 92 12.09 -16.85 29.79
C PRO A 92 13.23 -17.10 30.78
N LEU A 93 14.16 -16.14 30.86
CA LEU A 93 15.13 -16.03 31.94
C LEU A 93 14.41 -15.45 33.16
N HIS A 94 13.87 -16.33 34.00
CA HIS A 94 13.67 -16.15 35.44
C HIS A 94 13.36 -17.56 35.97
N GLU A 95 13.95 -18.07 37.05
CA GLU A 95 13.99 -17.46 38.39
C GLU A 95 14.97 -18.22 39.35
N PRO A 96 15.11 -17.81 40.63
CA PRO A 96 16.37 -17.56 41.36
C PRO A 96 17.25 -18.77 41.73
#